data_AF-A0A5P8LYZ4-F1
#
_entry.id   AF-A0A5P8LYZ4-F1
#
_cell.length_a   1.000
_cell.length_b   1.000
_cell.length_c   1.000
_cell.angle_alpha   90.00
_cell.angle_beta   90.00
_cell.angle_gamma   90.00
#
_symmetry.space_group_name_H-M   'P 1'
#
loop_
_entity.id
_entity.type
_entity.pdbx_description
1 polymer ?
#
loop_
_entity_poly.entity_id
_entity_poly.type
_entity_poly.pdbx_seq_one_letter_code
_entity_poly.pdbx_strand_id
1 'polypeptide(L)'
;MNDAADPTVGVLSLHNSKETKAILNAVDALGYDTEWLRAENTAVDVRDGDVTLEPDVDVVVNRLLLSSDEQPVEGIGLAHTLARLVPMLNPPEAITTALHKFATTMALAEAGVPVPDALLALSSERLNEGRARFGDRAVYKTAIGTHGGGTWLVDLDDPVNPQVGLRQAFLQEYLDVDDQRNHDLRVYVVDGVVVGAMNRYAPDGDWRTNVALGGDVEDVTDDLPPEVADMATTAADVLGLDYAGVDIIEGADGYFVLEVNPTAGFRGLFKATGTSPAPHIARLAIEAAGGSVADDDVERLAERLDDSRPVCTPTPAETEPREPAVVGYIEEVMVAGTRGTETVLAKSDTGATRTSIDSQLATRLGTGPIKDIVTVRSGSLKKGKSRPVVDLVVGVGGTQHTVTASIEDRGHMDYPLLLGRDILQHYRVDVTRRADADGELEAEEEEAGEE
;
A
#
# COMPACT_ATOMS: atom_id res chain seq x y z
N MET A 1 30.97 17.55 -30.09
CA MET A 1 29.70 16.92 -29.68
C MET A 1 30.07 16.17 -28.41
N ASN A 2 29.57 16.60 -27.26
CA ASN A 2 29.77 15.85 -26.03
C ASN A 2 29.05 14.51 -26.21
N ASP A 3 29.78 13.40 -26.10
CA ASP A 3 29.21 12.10 -25.73
C ASP A 3 28.63 12.29 -24.32
N ALA A 4 27.38 12.75 -24.23
CA ALA A 4 26.61 12.56 -22.99
C ALA A 4 26.31 11.06 -22.92
N ALA A 5 26.57 10.43 -21.78
CA ALA A 5 26.14 9.05 -21.55
C ALA A 5 24.62 8.98 -21.70
N ASP A 6 24.12 7.87 -22.24
CA ASP A 6 22.68 7.65 -22.33
C ASP A 6 22.09 7.61 -20.91
N PRO A 7 20.94 8.28 -20.67
CA PRO A 7 20.34 8.36 -19.35
C PRO A 7 19.87 6.99 -18.85
N THR A 8 19.98 6.79 -17.54
CA THR A 8 19.46 5.63 -16.82
C THR A 8 18.13 5.95 -16.15
N VAL A 9 17.08 5.18 -16.43
CA VAL A 9 15.75 5.35 -15.83
C VAL A 9 15.55 4.43 -14.65
N GLY A 10 15.36 4.99 -13.46
CA GLY A 10 14.93 4.26 -12.27
C GLY A 10 13.40 4.09 -12.24
N VAL A 11 12.90 2.93 -11.82
CA VAL A 11 11.47 2.74 -11.49
C VAL A 11 11.31 2.37 -10.02
N LEU A 12 10.72 3.26 -9.23
CA LEU A 12 10.51 3.10 -7.80
C LEU A 12 9.26 2.30 -7.51
N SER A 13 9.43 1.05 -7.06
CA SER A 13 8.31 0.18 -6.72
C SER A 13 8.71 -0.92 -5.74
N LEU A 14 8.17 -0.83 -4.52
CA LEU A 14 8.43 -1.79 -3.44
C LEU A 14 7.58 -3.07 -3.53
N HIS A 15 6.66 -3.13 -4.48
CA HIS A 15 5.78 -4.28 -4.72
C HIS A 15 6.09 -4.90 -6.08
N ASN A 16 5.62 -6.13 -6.32
CA ASN A 16 5.82 -6.80 -7.60
C ASN A 16 4.59 -6.55 -8.49
N SER A 17 4.68 -5.56 -9.37
CA SER A 17 3.60 -5.18 -10.31
C SER A 17 4.01 -5.51 -11.75
N LYS A 18 3.03 -5.94 -12.55
CA LYS A 18 3.19 -6.17 -13.99
C LYS A 18 3.49 -4.87 -14.73
N GLU A 19 2.85 -3.78 -14.32
CA GLU A 19 3.04 -2.43 -14.85
C GLU A 19 4.45 -1.92 -14.61
N THR A 20 5.01 -2.16 -13.43
CA THR A 20 6.41 -1.81 -13.12
C THR A 20 7.36 -2.53 -14.08
N LYS A 21 7.17 -3.84 -14.29
CA LYS A 21 7.98 -4.62 -15.23
C LYS A 21 7.83 -4.13 -16.66
N ALA A 22 6.61 -3.80 -17.08
CA ALA A 22 6.36 -3.30 -18.42
C ALA A 22 7.07 -1.97 -18.67
N ILE A 23 7.12 -1.06 -17.70
CA ILE A 23 7.87 0.20 -17.83
C ILE A 23 9.37 -0.10 -17.96
N LEU A 24 9.93 -0.91 -17.04
CA LEU A 24 11.35 -1.31 -17.09
C LEU A 24 11.73 -1.96 -18.42
N ASN A 25 10.95 -2.95 -18.87
CA ASN A 25 11.17 -3.63 -20.14
C ASN A 25 11.01 -2.71 -21.35
N ALA A 26 10.14 -1.69 -21.26
CA ALA A 26 10.00 -0.70 -22.33
C ALA A 26 11.22 0.22 -22.41
N VAL A 27 11.79 0.66 -21.28
CA VAL A 27 13.04 1.45 -21.29
C VAL A 27 14.18 0.65 -21.93
N ASP A 28 14.37 -0.62 -21.51
CA ASP A 28 15.38 -1.52 -22.07
C ASP A 28 15.17 -1.74 -23.58
N ALA A 29 13.92 -1.98 -24.00
CA ALA A 29 13.58 -2.19 -25.42
C ALA A 29 13.73 -0.93 -26.28
N LEU A 30 13.72 0.26 -25.68
CA LEU A 30 14.03 1.54 -26.32
C LEU A 30 15.54 1.83 -26.36
N GLY A 31 16.37 0.97 -25.77
CA GLY A 31 17.83 1.04 -25.83
C GLY A 31 18.48 1.88 -24.73
N TYR A 32 17.78 2.15 -23.64
CA TYR A 32 18.29 2.91 -22.49
C TYR A 32 18.48 2.02 -21.27
N ASP A 33 19.42 2.40 -20.40
CA ASP A 33 19.67 1.68 -19.15
C ASP A 33 18.51 1.91 -18.17
N THR A 34 18.22 0.89 -17.35
CA THR A 34 17.13 0.98 -16.39
C THR A 34 17.40 0.21 -15.11
N GLU A 35 16.92 0.74 -13.99
CA GLU A 35 17.11 0.16 -12.67
C GLU A 35 15.79 0.04 -11.92
N TRP A 36 15.52 -1.12 -11.35
CA TRP A 36 14.37 -1.29 -10.47
C TRP A 36 14.77 -0.93 -9.04
N LEU A 37 14.32 0.24 -8.58
CA LEU A 37 14.54 0.71 -7.21
C LEU A 37 13.59 -0.01 -6.24
N ARG A 38 14.15 -0.90 -5.42
CA ARG A 38 13.44 -1.73 -4.42
C ARG A 38 14.11 -1.67 -3.04
N ALA A 39 13.40 -2.20 -2.05
CA ALA A 39 13.88 -2.26 -0.67
C ALA A 39 15.20 -3.03 -0.51
N GLU A 40 15.47 -3.99 -1.38
CA GLU A 40 16.64 -4.87 -1.28
C GLU A 40 17.93 -4.27 -1.86
N ASN A 41 17.83 -3.24 -2.70
CA ASN A 41 18.98 -2.67 -3.42
C ASN A 41 19.10 -1.14 -3.36
N THR A 42 18.06 -0.42 -2.93
CA THR A 42 18.06 1.05 -2.97
C THR A 42 18.64 1.64 -1.70
N ALA A 43 19.64 2.49 -1.83
CA ALA A 43 20.23 3.23 -0.72
C ALA A 43 20.41 4.71 -1.07
N VAL A 44 20.17 5.58 -0.09
CA VAL A 44 20.53 6.99 -0.15
C VAL A 44 21.54 7.23 0.95
N ASP A 45 22.70 7.78 0.60
CA ASP A 45 23.81 7.99 1.52
C ASP A 45 24.16 9.48 1.56
N VAL A 46 24.44 9.98 2.77
CA VAL A 46 24.91 11.34 3.00
C VAL A 46 26.25 11.23 3.71
N ARG A 47 27.35 11.49 2.99
CA ARG A 47 28.70 11.44 3.54
C ARG A 47 29.48 12.67 3.16
N ASP A 48 30.11 13.28 4.15
CA ASP A 48 30.94 14.48 3.99
C ASP A 48 30.23 15.66 3.28
N GLY A 49 28.90 15.69 3.30
CA GLY A 49 28.07 16.71 2.65
C GLY A 49 27.60 16.35 1.23
N ASP A 50 28.11 15.26 0.67
CA ASP A 50 27.67 14.71 -0.61
C ASP A 50 26.50 13.76 -0.40
N VAL A 51 25.52 13.81 -1.30
CA VAL A 51 24.36 12.92 -1.29
C VAL A 51 24.38 12.06 -2.54
N THR A 52 24.27 10.74 -2.38
CA THR A 52 24.28 9.77 -3.47
C THR A 52 23.06 8.85 -3.41
N LEU A 53 22.66 8.36 -4.58
CA LEU A 53 21.63 7.33 -4.77
C LEU A 53 22.31 6.08 -5.34
N GLU A 54 22.02 4.93 -4.75
CA GLU A 54 22.42 3.63 -5.27
C GLU A 54 21.17 2.77 -5.54
N PRO A 55 21.02 2.17 -6.74
CA PRO A 55 21.85 2.40 -7.93
C PRO A 55 21.70 3.83 -8.48
N ASP A 56 22.73 4.31 -9.18
CA ASP A 56 22.71 5.64 -9.80
C ASP A 56 21.74 5.66 -10.99
N VAL A 57 20.86 6.66 -11.03
CA VAL A 57 19.83 6.84 -12.06
C VAL A 57 19.64 8.32 -12.31
N ASP A 58 19.22 8.72 -13.50
CA ASP A 58 19.05 10.13 -13.89
C ASP A 58 17.62 10.65 -13.68
N VAL A 59 16.65 9.74 -13.57
CA VAL A 59 15.22 10.03 -13.40
C VAL A 59 14.53 8.86 -12.71
N VAL A 60 13.46 9.13 -11.96
CA VAL A 60 12.68 8.09 -11.28
C VAL A 60 11.21 8.10 -11.71
N VAL A 61 10.72 6.97 -12.22
CA VAL A 61 9.29 6.71 -12.38
C VAL A 61 8.73 6.18 -11.06
N ASN A 62 7.97 7.00 -10.35
CA ASN A 62 7.35 6.72 -9.07
C ASN A 62 6.09 5.85 -9.21
N ARG A 63 6.23 4.57 -8.86
CA ARG A 63 5.15 3.59 -8.91
C ARG A 63 4.70 3.13 -7.53
N LEU A 64 5.00 3.85 -6.45
CA LEU A 64 4.58 3.45 -5.09
C LEU A 64 3.05 3.32 -4.95
N LEU A 65 2.57 2.18 -4.45
CA LEU A 65 1.14 1.92 -4.20
C LEU A 65 0.69 2.45 -2.83
N LEU A 66 0.71 3.77 -2.65
CA LEU A 66 0.47 4.43 -1.36
C LEU A 66 -0.98 4.34 -0.88
N SER A 67 -1.92 4.21 -1.81
CA SER A 67 -3.36 4.20 -1.52
C SER A 67 -3.85 2.91 -0.85
N SER A 68 -3.06 1.83 -0.90
CA SER A 68 -3.29 0.59 -0.17
C SER A 68 -2.36 0.43 1.04
N ASP A 69 -1.47 1.39 1.27
CA ASP A 69 -0.49 1.34 2.35
C ASP A 69 -1.14 1.73 3.70
N GLU A 70 -0.72 1.05 4.76
CA GLU A 70 -1.11 1.40 6.13
C GLU A 70 -0.48 2.73 6.57
N GLN A 71 0.73 3.03 6.08
CA GLN A 71 1.53 4.20 6.42
C GLN A 71 1.95 4.98 5.16
N PRO A 72 0.99 5.57 4.41
CA PRO A 72 1.30 6.25 3.14
C PRO A 72 2.28 7.41 3.28
N VAL A 73 2.33 8.05 4.46
CA VAL A 73 3.25 9.17 4.74
C VAL A 73 4.72 8.72 4.66
N GLU A 74 5.04 7.49 5.08
CA GLU A 74 6.40 6.97 4.98
C GLU A 74 6.82 6.82 3.51
N GLY A 75 5.94 6.25 2.68
CA GLY A 75 6.18 6.15 1.24
C GLY A 75 6.26 7.52 0.54
N ILE A 76 5.46 8.51 0.96
CA ILE A 76 5.59 9.90 0.50
C ILE A 76 6.95 10.48 0.91
N GLY A 77 7.40 10.25 2.14
CA GLY A 77 8.71 10.69 2.63
C GLY A 77 9.87 10.07 1.84
N LEU A 78 9.78 8.78 1.51
CA LEU A 78 10.73 8.10 0.64
C LEU A 78 10.76 8.72 -0.76
N ALA A 79 9.59 8.95 -1.36
CA ALA A 79 9.49 9.60 -2.67
C ALA A 79 10.07 11.02 -2.66
N HIS A 80 9.80 11.82 -1.61
CA HIS A 80 10.45 13.13 -1.42
C HIS A 80 11.97 13.01 -1.30
N THR A 81 12.49 12.00 -0.61
CA THR A 81 13.93 11.80 -0.47
C THR A 81 14.58 11.61 -1.83
N LEU A 82 14.01 10.77 -2.69
CA LEU A 82 14.55 10.51 -4.03
C LEU A 82 14.33 11.67 -4.99
N ALA A 83 13.18 12.35 -4.93
CA ALA A 83 12.87 13.52 -5.75
C ALA A 83 13.78 14.74 -5.47
N ARG A 84 14.54 14.74 -4.37
CA ARG A 84 15.58 15.74 -4.09
C ARG A 84 16.88 15.49 -4.86
N LEU A 85 17.09 14.25 -5.32
CA LEU A 85 18.33 13.82 -5.96
C LEU A 85 18.18 13.87 -7.47
N VAL A 86 17.05 13.40 -7.98
CA VAL A 86 16.76 13.32 -9.40
C VAL A 86 15.30 13.66 -9.72
N PRO A 87 14.99 14.12 -10.95
CA PRO A 87 13.62 14.30 -11.41
C PRO A 87 12.77 13.04 -11.18
N MET A 88 11.48 13.23 -10.85
CA MET A 88 10.58 12.13 -10.51
C MET A 88 9.20 12.28 -11.17
N LEU A 89 8.70 11.17 -11.74
CA LEU A 89 7.43 11.08 -12.44
C LEU A 89 6.52 10.00 -11.82
N ASN A 90 5.43 10.27 -11.11
CA ASN A 90 4.90 11.56 -10.68
C ASN A 90 5.62 12.10 -9.43
N PRO A 91 5.71 13.42 -9.23
CA PRO A 91 6.31 14.01 -8.05
C PRO A 91 5.47 13.75 -6.78
N PRO A 92 6.12 13.64 -5.60
CA PRO A 92 5.45 13.27 -4.35
C PRO A 92 4.35 14.25 -3.92
N GLU A 93 4.47 15.54 -4.23
CA GLU A 93 3.46 16.55 -3.96
C GLU A 93 2.17 16.30 -4.75
N ALA A 94 2.30 15.97 -6.04
CA ALA A 94 1.18 15.62 -6.91
C ALA A 94 0.52 14.31 -6.47
N ILE A 95 1.32 13.30 -6.12
CA ILE A 95 0.84 12.05 -5.54
C ILE A 95 0.03 12.30 -4.27
N THR A 96 0.51 13.17 -3.37
CA THR A 96 -0.15 13.46 -2.09
C THR A 96 -1.54 14.05 -2.31
N THR A 97 -1.70 14.96 -3.27
CA THR A 97 -3.00 15.52 -3.64
C THR A 97 -3.90 14.44 -4.23
N ALA A 98 -3.41 13.70 -5.24
CA ALA A 98 -4.18 12.68 -5.95
C ALA A 98 -4.60 11.49 -5.06
N LEU A 99 -3.80 11.17 -4.04
CA LEU A 99 -4.07 10.13 -3.05
C LEU A 99 -5.31 10.43 -2.19
N HIS A 100 -5.60 11.71 -1.95
CA HIS A 100 -6.70 12.15 -1.13
C HIS A 100 -7.88 12.60 -1.99
N LYS A 101 -8.88 11.74 -2.17
CA LYS A 101 -10.02 11.91 -3.09
C LYS A 101 -10.70 13.29 -2.98
N PHE A 102 -10.93 13.78 -1.76
CA PHE A 102 -11.56 15.08 -1.57
C PHE A 102 -10.63 16.27 -1.90
N ALA A 103 -9.30 16.09 -1.77
CA ALA A 103 -8.33 17.11 -2.18
C ALA A 103 -8.26 17.19 -3.71
N THR A 104 -8.31 16.04 -4.38
CA THR A 104 -8.51 15.94 -5.83
C THR A 104 -9.78 16.66 -6.27
N THR A 105 -10.93 16.37 -5.64
CA THR A 105 -12.20 17.07 -5.93
C THR A 105 -12.08 18.59 -5.80
N MET A 106 -11.44 19.07 -4.74
CA MET A 106 -11.21 20.50 -4.52
C MET A 106 -10.35 21.12 -5.63
N ALA A 107 -9.21 20.51 -5.96
CA ALA A 107 -8.31 21.02 -6.99
C ALA A 107 -8.98 21.09 -8.37
N LEU A 108 -9.73 20.05 -8.74
CA LEU A 108 -10.48 19.99 -10.00
C LEU A 108 -11.59 21.04 -10.05
N ALA A 109 -12.37 21.19 -8.97
CA ALA A 109 -13.43 22.18 -8.90
C ALA A 109 -12.89 23.63 -8.98
N GLU A 110 -11.77 23.93 -8.34
CA GLU A 110 -11.10 25.24 -8.43
C GLU A 110 -10.62 25.56 -9.85
N ALA A 111 -10.21 24.55 -10.60
CA ALA A 111 -9.83 24.66 -12.01
C ALA A 111 -11.02 24.69 -12.97
N GLY A 112 -12.26 24.54 -12.48
CA GLY A 112 -13.47 24.50 -13.30
C GLY A 112 -13.70 23.16 -14.00
N VAL A 113 -12.99 22.10 -13.61
CA VAL A 113 -13.24 20.73 -14.09
C VAL A 113 -14.47 20.16 -13.37
N PRO A 114 -15.50 19.69 -14.09
CA PRO A 114 -16.69 19.12 -13.48
C PRO A 114 -16.40 17.92 -12.57
N VAL A 115 -16.87 18.00 -11.34
CA VAL A 115 -16.85 16.93 -10.33
C VAL A 115 -18.23 16.84 -9.68
N PRO A 116 -18.68 15.67 -9.21
CA PRO A 116 -19.98 15.56 -8.57
C PRO A 116 -19.99 16.33 -7.25
N ASP A 117 -21.17 16.82 -6.84
CA ASP A 117 -21.29 17.55 -5.59
C ASP A 117 -20.74 16.72 -4.43
N ALA A 118 -19.92 17.31 -3.56
CA ALA A 118 -19.26 16.58 -2.48
C ALA A 118 -19.18 17.39 -1.17
N LEU A 119 -19.40 16.72 -0.04
CA LEU A 119 -19.33 17.26 1.32
C LEU A 119 -18.37 16.45 2.19
N LEU A 120 -17.24 17.07 2.55
CA LEU A 120 -16.42 16.62 3.68
C LEU A 120 -16.71 17.51 4.88
N ALA A 121 -17.02 16.90 6.01
CA ALA A 121 -17.22 17.60 7.27
C ALA A 121 -16.53 16.83 8.40
N LEU A 122 -15.88 17.56 9.30
CA LEU A 122 -15.04 16.95 10.36
C LEU A 122 -15.83 16.50 11.60
N SER A 123 -17.14 16.73 11.64
CA SER A 123 -18.01 16.33 12.74
C SER A 123 -19.30 15.73 12.20
N SER A 124 -19.85 14.76 12.94
CA SER A 124 -21.10 14.08 12.55
C SER A 124 -22.26 15.06 12.42
N GLU A 125 -22.37 16.05 13.32
CA GLU A 125 -23.42 17.08 13.25
C GLU A 125 -23.38 17.83 11.91
N ARG A 126 -22.22 18.40 11.55
CA ARG A 126 -22.05 19.14 10.29
C ARG A 126 -22.25 18.29 9.05
N LEU A 127 -21.76 17.04 9.07
CA LEU A 127 -21.93 16.13 7.93
C LEU A 127 -23.41 15.82 7.69
N ASN A 128 -24.17 15.57 8.76
CA ASN A 128 -25.58 15.22 8.66
C ASN A 128 -26.49 16.44 8.45
N GLU A 129 -26.10 17.64 8.91
CA GLU A 129 -26.80 18.89 8.53
C GLU A 129 -26.72 19.15 7.02
N GLY A 130 -25.54 18.91 6.43
CA GLY A 130 -25.32 19.16 5.00
C GLY A 130 -25.81 18.06 4.06
N ARG A 131 -26.27 16.91 4.58
CA ARG A 131 -26.64 15.75 3.74
C ARG A 131 -27.90 15.98 2.88
N ALA A 132 -28.80 16.87 3.32
CA ALA A 132 -30.10 17.09 2.69
C ALA A 132 -30.02 17.51 1.21
N ARG A 133 -28.88 18.07 0.77
CA ARG A 133 -28.66 18.46 -0.63
C ARG A 133 -28.48 17.28 -1.60
N PHE A 134 -28.19 16.09 -1.09
CA PHE A 134 -27.96 14.89 -1.90
C PHE A 134 -29.22 14.04 -2.11
N GLY A 135 -30.39 14.51 -1.64
CA GLY A 135 -31.63 13.75 -1.73
C GLY A 135 -31.66 12.55 -0.78
N ASP A 136 -32.18 11.42 -1.25
CA ASP A 136 -32.44 10.23 -0.43
C ASP A 136 -31.20 9.32 -0.28
N ARG A 137 -30.25 9.38 -1.23
CA ARG A 137 -29.10 8.47 -1.29
C ARG A 137 -27.85 9.21 -1.73
N ALA A 138 -26.70 8.82 -1.20
CA ALA A 138 -25.42 9.40 -1.59
C ALA A 138 -24.31 8.36 -1.60
N VAL A 139 -23.23 8.66 -2.32
CA VAL A 139 -22.01 7.89 -2.26
C VAL A 139 -21.18 8.34 -1.07
N TYR A 140 -20.97 7.45 -0.11
CA TYR A 140 -20.12 7.66 1.06
C TYR A 140 -18.74 7.05 0.81
N LYS A 141 -17.68 7.87 0.88
CA LYS A 141 -16.31 7.47 0.52
C LYS A 141 -15.31 7.79 1.63
N THR A 142 -14.34 6.92 1.88
CA THR A 142 -13.13 7.30 2.61
C THR A 142 -12.26 8.19 1.73
N ALA A 143 -11.63 9.19 2.34
CA ALA A 143 -10.80 10.15 1.63
C ALA A 143 -9.53 9.52 1.03
N ILE A 144 -9.01 8.46 1.64
CA ILE A 144 -7.89 7.66 1.13
C ILE A 144 -8.35 6.20 1.07
N GLY A 145 -8.02 5.50 -0.01
CA GLY A 145 -8.31 4.06 -0.22
C GLY A 145 -8.26 3.66 -1.70
N THR A 146 -8.29 2.36 -2.00
CA THR A 146 -8.27 1.80 -3.36
C THR A 146 -9.33 0.72 -3.63
N HIS A 147 -9.50 0.39 -4.91
CA HIS A 147 -10.20 -0.80 -5.40
C HIS A 147 -11.64 -0.96 -4.87
N GLY A 148 -12.33 0.13 -4.58
CA GLY A 148 -13.72 0.13 -4.09
C GLY A 148 -13.87 -0.32 -2.63
N GLY A 149 -12.77 -0.57 -1.92
CA GLY A 149 -12.76 -0.56 -0.47
C GLY A 149 -12.85 0.88 0.01
N GLY A 150 -13.77 1.17 0.93
CA GLY A 150 -13.97 2.53 1.39
C GLY A 150 -15.06 3.30 0.66
N THR A 151 -15.85 2.68 -0.22
CA THR A 151 -16.90 3.34 -1.00
C THR A 151 -18.23 2.59 -0.88
N TRP A 152 -19.28 3.28 -0.45
CA TRP A 152 -20.61 2.73 -0.21
C TRP A 152 -21.69 3.63 -0.78
N LEU A 153 -22.77 3.04 -1.29
CA LEU A 153 -24.01 3.77 -1.55
C LEU A 153 -24.86 3.65 -0.29
N VAL A 154 -25.21 4.78 0.31
CA VAL A 154 -25.93 4.83 1.59
C VAL A 154 -27.25 5.58 1.42
N ASP A 155 -28.29 5.09 2.11
CA ASP A 155 -29.54 5.81 2.27
C ASP A 155 -29.34 6.88 3.37
N LEU A 156 -29.79 8.10 3.11
CA LEU A 156 -29.54 9.27 3.97
C LEU A 156 -30.59 9.45 5.08
N ASP A 157 -31.49 8.48 5.26
CA ASP A 157 -32.34 8.41 6.44
C ASP A 157 -31.48 8.22 7.71
N ASP A 158 -30.50 7.33 7.63
CA ASP A 158 -29.58 7.01 8.72
C ASP A 158 -28.40 7.99 8.79
N PRO A 159 -27.93 8.36 10.00
CA PRO A 159 -26.78 9.23 10.16
C PRO A 159 -25.48 8.56 9.72
N VAL A 160 -24.63 9.32 9.03
CA VAL A 160 -23.28 8.91 8.65
C VAL A 160 -22.23 9.53 9.58
N ASN A 161 -21.10 8.85 9.74
CA ASN A 161 -19.97 9.36 10.51
C ASN A 161 -18.99 10.13 9.59
N PRO A 162 -18.20 11.06 10.12
CA PRO A 162 -17.17 11.76 9.34
C PRO A 162 -15.91 10.90 9.12
N GLN A 163 -15.87 9.69 9.67
CA GLN A 163 -14.72 8.80 9.62
C GLN A 163 -15.17 7.34 9.50
N VAL A 164 -14.33 6.54 8.85
CA VAL A 164 -14.39 5.07 8.88
C VAL A 164 -13.04 4.55 9.35
N GLY A 165 -13.02 3.92 10.53
CA GLY A 165 -11.76 3.55 11.20
C GLY A 165 -10.93 4.80 11.51
N LEU A 166 -9.71 4.86 10.95
CA LEU A 166 -8.78 5.99 11.10
C LEU A 166 -8.79 6.96 9.91
N ARG A 167 -9.66 6.75 8.91
CA ARG A 167 -9.70 7.55 7.68
C ARG A 167 -10.89 8.51 7.73
N GLN A 168 -10.66 9.76 7.31
CA GLN A 168 -11.75 10.71 7.04
C GLN A 168 -12.65 10.15 5.95
N ALA A 169 -13.93 10.51 6.00
CA ALA A 169 -14.92 10.14 5.02
C ALA A 169 -15.79 11.33 4.62
N PHE A 170 -16.38 11.26 3.44
CA PHE A 170 -17.16 12.34 2.85
C PHE A 170 -18.36 11.77 2.09
N LEU A 171 -19.37 12.61 1.88
CA LEU A 171 -20.52 12.33 1.02
C LEU A 171 -20.28 12.93 -0.35
N GLN A 172 -20.71 12.22 -1.39
CA GLN A 172 -20.70 12.66 -2.77
C GLN A 172 -22.06 12.33 -3.39
N GLU A 173 -22.52 13.19 -4.28
CA GLU A 173 -23.69 12.97 -5.11
C GLU A 173 -23.61 11.60 -5.81
N TYR A 174 -24.73 10.88 -5.76
CA TYR A 174 -24.91 9.67 -6.54
C TYR A 174 -25.46 10.05 -7.91
N LEU A 175 -24.63 9.90 -8.94
CA LEU A 175 -25.04 10.10 -10.32
C LEU A 175 -25.74 8.84 -10.80
N ASP A 176 -27.08 8.88 -10.82
CA ASP A 176 -27.92 7.80 -11.33
C ASP A 176 -27.98 7.90 -12.85
N VAL A 177 -27.34 6.95 -13.53
CA VAL A 177 -27.42 6.80 -14.97
C VAL A 177 -28.54 5.83 -15.29
N ASP A 178 -29.49 6.25 -16.12
CA ASP A 178 -30.66 5.49 -16.58
C ASP A 178 -30.28 4.33 -17.54
N ASP A 179 -29.09 3.77 -17.37
CA ASP A 179 -28.56 2.70 -18.19
C ASP A 179 -28.79 1.33 -17.53
N GLN A 180 -29.02 0.30 -18.36
CA GLN A 180 -29.24 -1.06 -17.86
C GLN A 180 -27.97 -1.67 -17.23
N ARG A 181 -26.80 -1.03 -17.42
CA ARG A 181 -25.52 -1.46 -16.87
C ARG A 181 -24.67 -0.26 -16.43
N ASN A 182 -24.47 -0.11 -15.12
CA ASN A 182 -23.55 0.87 -14.56
C ASN A 182 -22.14 0.69 -15.15
N HIS A 183 -21.60 1.75 -15.74
CA HIS A 183 -20.25 1.79 -16.26
C HIS A 183 -19.54 3.08 -15.85
N ASP A 184 -18.22 3.02 -15.80
CA ASP A 184 -17.37 4.19 -15.69
C ASP A 184 -16.31 4.16 -16.78
N LEU A 185 -15.98 5.33 -17.30
CA LEU A 185 -14.99 5.53 -18.33
C LEU A 185 -13.63 5.78 -17.66
N ARG A 186 -12.64 4.95 -17.97
CA ARG A 186 -11.25 5.22 -17.60
C ARG A 186 -10.48 5.73 -18.81
N VAL A 187 -9.98 6.95 -18.71
CA VAL A 187 -9.04 7.56 -19.67
C VAL A 187 -7.64 7.53 -19.08
N TYR A 188 -6.68 6.96 -19.80
CA TYR A 188 -5.28 6.94 -19.39
C TYR A 188 -4.54 8.06 -20.09
N VAL A 189 -3.89 8.93 -19.31
CA VAL A 189 -3.14 10.09 -19.80
C VAL A 189 -1.67 9.90 -19.47
N VAL A 190 -0.80 10.20 -20.44
CA VAL A 190 0.65 10.29 -20.27
C VAL A 190 1.12 11.54 -20.99
N ASP A 191 1.85 12.41 -20.29
CA ASP A 191 2.39 13.67 -20.83
C ASP A 191 1.32 14.54 -21.53
N GLY A 192 0.17 14.69 -20.89
CA GLY A 192 -0.96 15.45 -21.46
C GLY A 192 -1.63 14.82 -22.68
N VAL A 193 -1.28 13.59 -23.07
CA VAL A 193 -1.85 12.87 -24.21
C VAL A 193 -2.65 11.66 -23.73
N VAL A 194 -3.85 11.46 -24.29
CA VAL A 194 -4.65 10.25 -24.07
C VAL A 194 -4.01 9.07 -24.80
N VAL A 195 -3.56 8.06 -24.05
CA VAL A 195 -2.94 6.84 -24.63
C VAL A 195 -3.95 5.70 -24.81
N GLY A 196 -5.12 5.81 -24.20
CA GLY A 196 -6.18 4.82 -24.33
C GLY A 196 -7.34 5.13 -23.39
N ALA A 197 -8.54 4.73 -23.78
CA ALA A 197 -9.73 4.82 -22.95
C ALA A 197 -10.52 3.52 -22.96
N MET A 198 -11.13 3.18 -21.83
CA MET A 198 -12.00 2.00 -21.73
C MET A 198 -13.24 2.28 -20.90
N ASN A 199 -14.37 1.74 -21.32
CA ASN A 199 -15.51 1.56 -20.44
C ASN A 199 -15.29 0.33 -19.57
N ARG A 200 -15.57 0.48 -18.26
CA ARG A 200 -15.55 -0.60 -17.29
C ARG A 200 -16.95 -0.82 -16.78
N TYR A 201 -17.44 -2.05 -16.90
CA TYR A 201 -18.79 -2.38 -16.50
C TYR A 201 -18.84 -3.11 -15.15
N ALA A 202 -19.81 -2.77 -14.31
CA ALA A 202 -20.03 -3.48 -13.06
C ALA A 202 -20.52 -4.93 -13.32
N PRO A 203 -20.15 -5.90 -12.47
CA PRO A 203 -20.78 -7.22 -12.44
C PRO A 203 -22.28 -7.15 -12.10
N ASP A 204 -23.07 -8.15 -12.51
CA ASP A 204 -24.50 -8.23 -12.20
C ASP A 204 -24.77 -8.08 -10.70
N GLY A 205 -25.51 -7.04 -10.32
CA GLY A 205 -25.92 -6.77 -8.93
C GLY A 205 -24.93 -5.96 -8.09
N ASP A 206 -23.78 -5.52 -8.64
CA ASP A 206 -22.92 -4.50 -8.03
C ASP A 206 -23.05 -3.18 -8.81
N TRP A 207 -22.88 -2.05 -8.12
CA TRP A 207 -22.85 -0.73 -8.75
C TRP A 207 -21.42 -0.27 -9.04
N ARG A 208 -20.42 -0.97 -8.46
CA ARG A 208 -19.00 -0.64 -8.63
C ARG A 208 -18.42 -1.39 -9.83
N THR A 209 -17.74 -0.64 -10.68
CA THR A 209 -17.22 -1.03 -12.00
C THR A 209 -15.76 -1.51 -11.97
N ASN A 210 -15.17 -1.67 -10.77
CA ASN A 210 -13.76 -2.04 -10.63
C ASN A 210 -13.45 -3.39 -11.29
N VAL A 211 -12.61 -3.36 -12.34
CA VAL A 211 -12.16 -4.52 -13.13
C VAL A 211 -11.48 -5.62 -12.29
N ALA A 212 -10.97 -5.29 -11.10
CA ALA A 212 -10.45 -6.27 -10.15
C ALA A 212 -11.52 -7.28 -9.67
N LEU A 213 -12.81 -6.95 -9.82
CA LEU A 213 -13.96 -7.79 -9.45
C LEU A 213 -14.54 -8.59 -10.62
N GLY A 214 -13.88 -8.61 -11.79
CA GLY A 214 -14.32 -9.39 -12.95
C GLY A 214 -15.31 -8.66 -13.88
N GLY A 215 -15.36 -7.32 -13.81
CA GLY A 215 -16.09 -6.50 -14.77
C GLY A 215 -15.57 -6.63 -16.21
N ASP A 216 -16.48 -6.51 -17.18
CA ASP A 216 -16.11 -6.44 -18.60
C ASP A 216 -15.47 -5.08 -18.91
N VAL A 217 -14.61 -5.07 -19.93
CA VAL A 217 -13.95 -3.87 -20.44
C VAL A 217 -14.18 -3.76 -21.94
N GLU A 218 -14.34 -2.54 -22.42
CA GLU A 218 -14.57 -2.22 -23.83
C GLU A 218 -13.71 -1.01 -24.22
N ASP A 219 -13.07 -1.09 -25.39
CA ASP A 219 -12.30 0.02 -25.95
C ASP A 219 -13.24 1.10 -26.47
N VAL A 220 -12.99 2.34 -26.06
CA VAL A 220 -13.73 3.52 -26.51
C VAL A 220 -12.76 4.66 -26.85
N THR A 221 -11.50 4.34 -27.13
CA THR A 221 -10.43 5.32 -27.37
C THR A 221 -10.76 6.22 -28.57
N ASP A 222 -11.17 5.63 -29.69
CA ASP A 222 -11.50 6.37 -30.92
C ASP A 222 -12.88 7.05 -30.86
N ASP A 223 -13.76 6.59 -29.96
CA ASP A 223 -15.11 7.11 -29.77
C ASP A 223 -15.20 8.14 -28.62
N LEU A 224 -14.07 8.45 -27.98
CA LEU A 224 -14.00 9.35 -26.84
C LEU A 224 -14.43 10.78 -27.26
N PRO A 225 -15.45 11.38 -26.64
CA PRO A 225 -15.83 12.75 -26.95
C PRO A 225 -14.66 13.71 -26.68
N PRO A 226 -14.40 14.70 -27.56
CA PRO A 226 -13.28 15.63 -27.38
C PRO A 226 -13.30 16.36 -26.03
N GLU A 227 -14.49 16.72 -25.53
CA GLU A 227 -14.65 17.35 -24.22
C GLU A 227 -14.23 16.44 -23.05
N VAL A 228 -14.34 15.13 -23.21
CA VAL A 228 -13.92 14.14 -22.19
C VAL A 228 -12.40 13.92 -22.25
N ALA A 229 -11.82 13.91 -23.45
CA ALA A 229 -10.36 13.89 -23.62
C ALA A 229 -9.71 15.15 -23.01
N ASP A 230 -10.28 16.33 -23.28
CA ASP A 230 -9.83 17.61 -22.70
C ASP A 230 -10.01 17.62 -21.18
N MET A 231 -11.13 17.08 -20.67
CA MET A 231 -11.38 16.94 -19.24
C MET A 231 -10.33 16.04 -18.55
N ALA A 232 -10.00 14.90 -19.15
CA ALA A 232 -9.02 13.97 -18.60
C ALA A 232 -7.61 14.56 -18.57
N THR A 233 -7.19 15.20 -19.67
CA THR A 233 -5.87 15.82 -19.77
C THR A 233 -5.74 17.02 -18.83
N THR A 234 -6.77 17.87 -18.74
CA THR A 234 -6.83 18.97 -17.76
C THR A 234 -6.79 18.46 -16.33
N ALA A 235 -7.48 17.36 -16.02
CA ALA A 235 -7.46 16.79 -14.67
C ALA A 235 -6.07 16.29 -14.26
N ALA A 236 -5.30 15.68 -15.17
CA ALA A 236 -3.93 15.29 -14.92
C ALA A 236 -3.00 16.51 -14.73
N ASP A 237 -3.12 17.52 -15.60
CA ASP A 237 -2.33 18.75 -15.56
C ASP A 237 -2.56 19.56 -14.26
N VAL A 238 -3.82 19.78 -13.88
CA VAL A 238 -4.19 20.51 -12.65
C VAL A 238 -3.60 19.86 -11.39
N LEU A 239 -3.47 18.54 -11.39
CA LEU A 239 -2.88 17.79 -10.27
C LEU A 239 -1.36 17.69 -10.35
N GLY A 240 -0.74 18.11 -11.46
CA GLY A 240 0.69 17.97 -11.72
C GLY A 240 1.12 16.51 -11.90
N LEU A 241 0.28 15.68 -12.53
CA LEU A 241 0.56 14.28 -12.80
C LEU A 241 1.04 14.10 -14.25
N ASP A 242 2.27 13.61 -14.38
CA ASP A 242 2.92 13.21 -15.63
C ASP A 242 2.20 12.04 -16.31
N TYR A 243 1.63 11.13 -15.51
CA TYR A 243 0.74 10.08 -16.00
C TYR A 243 -0.29 9.68 -14.96
N ALA A 244 -1.51 9.39 -15.41
CA ALA A 244 -2.61 9.01 -14.54
C ALA A 244 -3.71 8.25 -15.29
N GLY A 245 -4.49 7.47 -14.54
CA GLY A 245 -5.81 6.99 -14.98
C GLY A 245 -6.92 7.85 -14.40
N VAL A 246 -7.66 8.55 -15.25
CA VAL A 246 -8.78 9.42 -14.88
C VAL A 246 -10.08 8.63 -15.02
N ASP A 247 -10.84 8.52 -13.94
CA ASP A 247 -12.17 7.92 -13.91
C ASP A 247 -13.21 8.99 -14.13
N ILE A 248 -14.05 8.80 -15.14
CA ILE A 248 -15.09 9.72 -15.57
C ILE A 248 -16.40 8.95 -15.62
N ILE A 249 -17.49 9.62 -15.28
CA ILE A 249 -18.83 9.10 -15.47
C ILE A 249 -19.66 10.10 -16.26
N GLU A 250 -20.50 9.60 -17.15
CA GLU A 250 -21.56 10.38 -17.78
C GLU A 250 -22.72 10.50 -16.79
N GLY A 251 -23.17 11.70 -16.48
CA GLY A 251 -24.39 11.98 -15.73
C GLY A 251 -25.44 12.62 -16.62
N ALA A 252 -26.64 12.85 -16.07
CA ALA A 252 -27.74 13.48 -16.81
C ALA A 252 -27.38 14.88 -17.39
N ASP A 253 -26.50 15.60 -16.70
CA ASP A 253 -26.09 16.97 -17.03
C ASP A 253 -24.68 17.07 -17.64
N GLY A 254 -24.08 15.95 -18.05
CA GLY A 254 -22.75 15.89 -18.69
C GLY A 254 -21.76 14.99 -17.96
N TYR A 255 -20.48 15.12 -18.29
CA TYR A 255 -19.41 14.28 -17.73
C TYR A 255 -18.84 14.84 -16.43
N PHE A 256 -18.43 13.95 -15.52
CA PHE A 256 -17.84 14.31 -14.24
C PHE A 256 -16.63 13.43 -13.90
N VAL A 257 -15.56 14.04 -13.40
CA VAL A 257 -14.40 13.30 -12.90
C VAL A 257 -14.69 12.70 -11.52
N LEU A 258 -14.52 11.39 -11.38
CA LEU A 258 -14.74 10.63 -10.15
C LEU A 258 -13.47 10.44 -9.32
N GLU A 259 -12.35 10.13 -9.97
CA GLU A 259 -11.07 9.84 -9.33
C GLU A 259 -9.93 10.03 -10.33
N VAL A 260 -8.77 10.49 -9.87
CA VAL A 260 -7.53 10.51 -10.67
C VAL A 260 -6.50 9.62 -10.00
N ASN A 261 -6.07 8.58 -10.69
CA ASN A 261 -5.26 7.50 -10.15
C ASN A 261 -3.81 7.64 -10.63
N PRO A 262 -2.87 8.11 -9.80
CA PRO A 262 -1.50 8.36 -10.24
C PRO A 262 -0.70 7.09 -10.52
N THR A 263 -1.11 5.96 -9.94
CA THR A 263 -0.49 4.65 -10.16
C THR A 263 -1.45 3.65 -10.79
N ALA A 264 -2.30 4.12 -11.70
CA ALA A 264 -3.28 3.28 -12.39
C ALA A 264 -2.63 2.05 -13.07
N GLY A 265 -3.33 0.91 -13.00
CA GLY A 265 -2.90 -0.36 -13.60
C GLY A 265 -3.21 -0.43 -15.11
N PHE A 266 -2.43 -1.22 -15.85
CA PHE A 266 -2.51 -1.30 -17.32
C PHE A 266 -3.36 -2.47 -17.81
N ARG A 267 -3.49 -3.53 -17.01
CA ARG A 267 -4.04 -4.81 -17.49
C ARG A 267 -5.46 -4.71 -18.05
N GLY A 268 -6.33 -3.95 -17.39
CA GLY A 268 -7.70 -3.73 -17.87
C GLY A 268 -7.70 -2.94 -19.18
N LEU A 269 -6.92 -1.86 -19.23
CA LEU A 269 -6.79 -0.99 -20.40
C LEU A 269 -6.22 -1.76 -21.60
N PHE A 270 -5.14 -2.51 -21.40
CA PHE A 270 -4.52 -3.33 -22.45
C PHE A 270 -5.45 -4.44 -22.95
N LYS A 271 -6.26 -5.04 -22.06
CA LYS A 271 -7.27 -6.03 -22.47
C LYS A 271 -8.34 -5.41 -23.38
N ALA A 272 -8.73 -4.17 -23.12
CA ALA A 272 -9.71 -3.45 -23.92
C ALA A 272 -9.09 -2.98 -25.25
N THR A 273 -8.03 -2.19 -25.16
CA THR A 273 -7.48 -1.36 -26.25
C THR A 273 -6.36 -2.02 -27.04
N GLY A 274 -5.75 -3.09 -26.53
CA GLY A 274 -4.50 -3.63 -27.07
C GLY A 274 -3.29 -2.69 -26.92
N THR A 275 -3.45 -1.55 -26.24
CA THR A 275 -2.42 -0.50 -26.12
C THR A 275 -1.87 -0.47 -24.69
N SER A 276 -0.55 -0.58 -24.57
CA SER A 276 0.19 -0.53 -23.31
C SER A 276 0.68 0.89 -23.04
N PRO A 277 0.34 1.50 -21.90
CA PRO A 277 0.89 2.81 -21.51
C PRO A 277 2.40 2.82 -21.23
N ALA A 278 3.00 1.64 -21.03
CA ALA A 278 4.37 1.53 -20.52
C ALA A 278 5.43 2.20 -21.43
N PRO A 279 5.41 2.04 -22.77
CA PRO A 279 6.37 2.71 -23.65
C PRO A 279 6.22 4.22 -23.69
N HIS A 280 5.00 4.74 -23.53
CA HIS A 280 4.77 6.18 -23.42
C HIS A 280 5.37 6.76 -22.13
N ILE A 281 5.20 6.05 -21.00
CA ILE A 281 5.81 6.44 -19.72
C ILE A 281 7.34 6.32 -19.78
N ALA A 282 7.86 5.27 -20.44
CA ALA A 282 9.29 5.09 -20.65
C ALA A 282 9.89 6.24 -21.49
N ARG A 283 9.25 6.61 -22.61
CA ARG A 283 9.65 7.79 -23.40
C ARG A 283 9.69 9.04 -22.54
N LEU A 284 8.63 9.33 -21.81
CA LEU A 284 8.55 10.52 -20.96
C LEU A 284 9.70 10.58 -19.94
N ALA A 285 10.01 9.45 -19.30
CA ALA A 285 11.15 9.37 -18.37
C ALA A 285 12.49 9.60 -19.08
N ILE A 286 12.73 8.93 -20.20
CA ILE A 286 13.96 9.07 -20.99
C ILE A 286 14.17 10.52 -21.43
N GLU A 287 13.13 11.16 -21.94
CA GLU A 287 13.18 12.55 -22.42
C GLU A 287 13.34 13.55 -21.27
N ALA A 288 12.72 13.29 -20.10
CA ALA A 288 12.94 14.08 -18.89
C ALA A 288 14.40 14.02 -18.39
N ALA A 289 15.12 12.94 -18.68
CA ALA A 289 16.55 12.78 -18.41
C ALA A 289 17.46 13.28 -19.57
N GLY A 290 16.88 13.86 -20.62
CA GLY A 290 17.63 14.42 -21.76
C GLY A 290 17.92 13.45 -22.91
N GLY A 291 17.34 12.24 -22.89
CA GLY A 291 17.34 11.31 -24.01
C GLY A 291 16.36 11.70 -25.11
N SER A 292 16.25 10.87 -26.14
CA SER A 292 15.31 11.07 -27.26
C SER A 292 14.81 9.73 -27.78
N VAL A 293 13.49 9.61 -27.96
CA VAL A 293 12.85 8.38 -28.42
C VAL A 293 12.05 8.66 -29.69
N ALA A 294 12.12 7.76 -30.67
CA ALA A 294 11.33 7.86 -31.89
C ALA A 294 9.88 7.40 -31.66
N ASP A 295 8.91 8.12 -32.23
CA ASP A 295 7.48 7.80 -32.09
C ASP A 295 7.14 6.38 -32.59
N ASP A 296 7.69 5.97 -33.75
CA ASP A 296 7.48 4.64 -34.34
C ASP A 296 7.89 3.49 -33.39
N ASP A 297 8.92 3.70 -32.56
CA ASP A 297 9.36 2.69 -31.58
C ASP A 297 8.41 2.59 -30.40
N VAL A 298 7.86 3.72 -29.94
CA VAL A 298 6.85 3.75 -28.88
C VAL A 298 5.58 3.04 -29.35
N GLU A 299 5.07 3.38 -30.54
CA GLU A 299 3.87 2.78 -31.13
C GLU A 299 4.02 1.26 -31.26
N ARG A 300 5.14 0.79 -31.82
CA ARG A 300 5.43 -0.64 -31.97
C ARG A 300 5.49 -1.38 -30.64
N LEU A 301 6.09 -0.77 -29.61
CA LEU A 301 6.18 -1.40 -28.29
C LEU A 301 4.84 -1.38 -27.54
N ALA A 302 3.98 -0.40 -27.82
CA ALA A 302 2.69 -0.25 -27.15
C ALA A 302 1.72 -1.40 -27.47
N GLU A 303 1.89 -2.09 -28.60
CA GLU A 303 1.12 -3.27 -29.01
C GLU A 303 1.27 -4.49 -28.07
N ARG A 304 2.21 -4.45 -27.11
CA ARG A 304 2.44 -5.54 -26.15
C ARG A 304 2.59 -5.03 -24.72
N LEU A 305 1.94 -5.72 -23.79
CA LEU A 305 2.21 -5.60 -22.36
C LEU A 305 3.30 -6.61 -21.93
N ASP A 306 4.58 -6.21 -21.99
CA ASP A 306 5.69 -7.07 -21.56
C ASP A 306 5.84 -7.10 -20.03
N ASP A 307 5.18 -8.04 -19.38
CA ASP A 307 5.29 -8.26 -17.94
C ASP A 307 6.33 -9.34 -17.54
N SER A 308 7.24 -9.69 -18.46
CA SER A 308 8.35 -10.61 -18.19
C SER A 308 9.32 -10.03 -17.15
N ARG A 309 10.15 -10.90 -16.55
CA ARG A 309 11.09 -10.47 -15.50
C ARG A 309 12.15 -9.53 -16.10
N PRO A 310 12.25 -8.27 -15.62
CA PRO A 310 13.24 -7.32 -16.14
C PRO A 310 14.67 -7.77 -15.88
N VAL A 311 15.58 -7.39 -16.78
CA VAL A 311 17.02 -7.71 -16.67
C VAL A 311 17.61 -7.10 -15.38
N CYS A 312 17.21 -5.87 -15.04
CA CYS A 312 17.60 -5.15 -13.83
C CYS A 312 16.90 -5.63 -12.55
N THR A 313 16.19 -6.77 -12.57
CA THR A 313 15.55 -7.29 -11.35
C THR A 313 16.63 -7.53 -10.29
N PRO A 314 16.55 -6.88 -9.11
CA PRO A 314 17.57 -7.04 -8.09
C PRO A 314 17.69 -8.50 -7.67
N THR A 315 18.92 -8.99 -7.59
CA THR A 315 19.18 -10.30 -6.99
C THR A 315 19.15 -10.10 -5.48
N PRO A 316 18.28 -10.80 -4.73
CA PRO A 316 18.37 -10.76 -3.28
C PRO A 316 19.80 -11.12 -2.91
N ALA A 317 20.46 -10.29 -2.09
CA ALA A 317 21.75 -10.66 -1.53
C ALA A 317 21.58 -12.06 -0.93
N GLU A 318 22.47 -12.99 -1.27
CA GLU A 318 22.53 -14.28 -0.61
C GLU A 318 22.79 -13.99 0.86
N THR A 319 21.73 -13.88 1.66
CA THR A 319 21.84 -14.14 3.09
C THR A 319 22.34 -15.57 3.13
N GLU A 320 23.63 -15.76 3.43
CA GLU A 320 24.11 -17.05 3.91
C GLU A 320 23.04 -17.55 4.88
N PRO A 321 22.55 -18.79 4.74
CA PRO A 321 21.60 -19.33 5.70
C PRO A 321 22.28 -19.25 7.06
N ARG A 322 21.98 -18.19 7.81
CA ARG A 322 22.32 -18.10 9.22
C ARG A 322 21.66 -19.32 9.81
N GLU A 323 22.47 -20.21 10.37
CA GLU A 323 21.93 -21.31 11.14
C GLU A 323 20.85 -20.72 12.06
N PRO A 324 19.62 -21.29 12.05
CA PRO A 324 18.52 -20.70 12.80
C PRO A 324 19.00 -20.51 14.22
N ALA A 325 18.94 -19.26 14.69
CA ALA A 325 19.49 -18.90 15.99
C ALA A 325 18.94 -19.85 17.06
N VAL A 326 19.80 -20.25 18.00
CA VAL A 326 19.42 -21.21 19.03
C VAL A 326 18.72 -20.46 20.16
N VAL A 327 17.49 -20.84 20.46
CA VAL A 327 16.70 -20.33 21.58
C VAL A 327 16.57 -21.43 22.62
N GLY A 328 16.75 -21.10 23.89
CA GLY A 328 16.62 -22.04 24.99
C GLY A 328 15.19 -22.52 25.21
N TYR A 329 15.06 -23.51 26.10
CA TYR A 329 13.77 -23.92 26.65
C TYR A 329 13.11 -22.77 27.42
N ILE A 330 13.93 -22.02 28.15
CA ILE A 330 13.58 -20.74 28.79
C ILE A 330 14.56 -19.69 28.26
N GLU A 331 14.03 -18.61 27.69
CA GLU A 331 14.81 -17.52 27.12
C GLU A 331 14.32 -16.19 27.68
N GLU A 332 15.25 -15.27 27.93
CA GLU A 332 14.92 -13.88 28.22
C GLU A 332 14.53 -13.17 26.92
N VAL A 333 13.32 -12.60 26.87
CA VAL A 333 12.79 -11.96 25.67
C VAL A 333 12.27 -10.57 25.98
N MET A 334 12.46 -9.67 25.02
CA MET A 334 11.88 -8.33 25.08
C MET A 334 10.45 -8.38 24.56
N VAL A 335 9.49 -7.83 25.29
CA VAL A 335 8.10 -7.72 24.83
C VAL A 335 7.69 -6.25 24.84
N ALA A 336 7.23 -5.75 23.70
CA ALA A 336 6.78 -4.36 23.55
C ALA A 336 5.29 -4.30 23.20
N GLY A 337 4.58 -3.43 23.93
CA GLY A 337 3.21 -3.01 23.64
C GLY A 337 3.13 -1.50 23.39
N THR A 338 1.92 -0.94 23.33
CA THR A 338 1.71 0.48 23.00
C THR A 338 2.13 1.45 24.12
N ARG A 339 2.28 0.97 25.36
CA ARG A 339 2.60 1.81 26.54
C ARG A 339 3.99 1.55 27.12
N GLY A 340 4.72 0.57 26.61
CA GLY A 340 6.07 0.29 27.10
C GLY A 340 6.63 -1.03 26.60
N THR A 341 7.85 -1.29 27.04
CA THR A 341 8.64 -2.48 26.73
C THR A 341 9.15 -3.07 28.03
N GLU A 342 9.05 -4.38 28.19
CA GLU A 342 9.50 -5.12 29.38
C GLU A 342 10.28 -6.35 28.92
N THR A 343 11.35 -6.68 29.64
CA THR A 343 12.10 -7.92 29.43
C THR A 343 11.57 -8.97 30.38
N VAL A 344 11.17 -10.14 29.85
CA VAL A 344 10.55 -11.21 30.63
C VAL A 344 11.12 -12.57 30.27
N LEU A 345 11.08 -13.51 31.20
CA LEU A 345 11.36 -14.92 30.90
C LEU A 345 10.20 -15.51 30.12
N ALA A 346 10.52 -16.09 28.96
CA ALA A 346 9.57 -16.79 28.12
C ALA A 346 9.95 -18.25 27.96
N LYS A 347 8.93 -19.10 27.95
CA LYS A 347 9.11 -20.54 27.76
C LYS A 347 8.80 -20.93 26.32
N SER A 348 9.71 -21.68 25.71
CA SER A 348 9.54 -22.25 24.38
C SER A 348 8.54 -23.40 24.42
N ASP A 349 7.37 -23.23 23.78
CA ASP A 349 6.32 -24.24 23.67
C ASP A 349 6.11 -24.65 22.21
N THR A 350 6.86 -25.67 21.78
CA THR A 350 6.78 -26.20 20.41
C THR A 350 5.44 -26.86 20.10
N GLY A 351 4.63 -27.19 21.12
CA GLY A 351 3.28 -27.73 20.96
C GLY A 351 2.23 -26.64 20.72
N ALA A 352 2.52 -25.39 21.06
CA ALA A 352 1.63 -24.25 20.84
C ALA A 352 1.77 -23.71 19.41
N THR A 353 0.66 -23.60 18.69
CA THR A 353 0.65 -22.98 17.35
C THR A 353 0.94 -21.49 17.41
N ARG A 354 0.66 -20.83 18.54
CA ARG A 354 0.67 -19.38 18.68
C ARG A 354 1.20 -18.97 20.05
N THR A 355 1.87 -17.83 20.09
CA THR A 355 2.40 -17.21 21.30
C THR A 355 1.27 -16.77 22.24
N SER A 356 1.49 -16.87 23.55
CA SER A 356 0.51 -16.45 24.56
C SER A 356 1.15 -15.62 25.66
N ILE A 357 0.42 -14.61 26.12
CA ILE A 357 0.88 -13.62 27.09
C ILE A 357 -0.05 -13.59 28.31
N ASP A 358 0.54 -13.39 29.49
CA ASP A 358 -0.20 -13.20 30.73
C ASP A 358 -1.01 -11.89 30.71
N SER A 359 -2.22 -11.94 31.26
CA SER A 359 -3.14 -10.80 31.34
C SER A 359 -2.58 -9.57 32.06
N GLN A 360 -1.79 -9.73 33.13
CA GLN A 360 -1.20 -8.60 33.85
C GLN A 360 -0.07 -7.97 33.05
N LEU A 361 0.79 -8.81 32.45
CA LEU A 361 1.87 -8.35 31.57
C LEU A 361 1.30 -7.60 30.35
N ALA A 362 0.25 -8.15 29.70
CA ALA A 362 -0.43 -7.51 28.59
C ALA A 362 -1.02 -6.14 28.96
N THR A 363 -1.58 -6.02 30.16
CA THR A 363 -2.13 -4.76 30.69
C THR A 363 -1.02 -3.72 30.91
N ARG A 364 0.10 -4.12 31.52
CA ARG A 364 1.24 -3.22 31.78
C ARG A 364 1.85 -2.67 30.50
N LEU A 365 2.09 -3.55 29.52
CA LEU A 365 2.65 -3.20 28.23
C LEU A 365 1.68 -2.37 27.37
N GLY A 366 0.39 -2.37 27.72
CA GLY A 366 -0.66 -1.73 26.93
C GLY A 366 -0.74 -2.38 25.55
N THR A 367 -1.05 -3.67 25.49
CA THR A 367 -1.30 -4.32 24.20
C THR A 367 -2.47 -3.64 23.47
N GLY A 368 -2.41 -3.56 22.14
CA GLY A 368 -3.39 -2.82 21.31
C GLY A 368 -4.85 -3.27 21.55
N PRO A 369 -5.85 -2.62 20.91
CA PRO A 369 -7.25 -3.04 21.06
C PRO A 369 -7.39 -4.54 20.76
N ILE A 370 -8.28 -5.23 21.50
CA ILE A 370 -8.55 -6.67 21.27
C ILE A 370 -8.97 -6.83 19.81
N LYS A 371 -8.12 -7.49 19.02
CA LYS A 371 -8.33 -7.65 17.58
C LYS A 371 -9.45 -8.65 17.29
N ASP A 372 -9.51 -9.73 18.06
CA ASP A 372 -10.43 -10.86 17.83
C ASP A 372 -10.56 -11.76 19.08
N ILE A 373 -11.50 -12.72 19.07
CA ILE A 373 -11.64 -13.79 20.06
C ILE A 373 -11.43 -15.14 19.37
N VAL A 374 -10.34 -15.84 19.72
CA VAL A 374 -9.98 -17.13 19.10
C VAL A 374 -10.27 -18.30 20.01
N THR A 375 -10.76 -19.42 19.46
CA THR A 375 -10.95 -20.66 20.22
C THR A 375 -9.68 -21.49 20.20
N VAL A 376 -9.01 -21.61 21.35
CA VAL A 376 -7.79 -22.42 21.51
C VAL A 376 -8.16 -23.81 22.02
N ARG A 377 -7.63 -24.86 21.37
CA ARG A 377 -7.74 -26.25 21.83
C ARG A 377 -6.46 -26.63 22.56
N SER A 378 -6.59 -27.11 23.81
CA SER A 378 -5.48 -27.66 24.60
C SER A 378 -5.64 -29.17 24.72
N GLY A 379 -4.53 -29.90 24.74
CA GLY A 379 -4.51 -31.37 24.87
C GLY A 379 -5.15 -31.90 26.16
N SER A 380 -5.36 -31.05 27.17
CA SER A 380 -5.92 -31.38 28.48
C SER A 380 -7.42 -31.09 28.65
N LEU A 381 -8.12 -30.51 27.66
CA LEU A 381 -9.54 -30.14 27.77
C LEU A 381 -10.38 -30.66 26.59
N LYS A 382 -11.52 -31.30 26.88
CA LYS A 382 -12.46 -31.85 25.86
C LYS A 382 -13.23 -30.78 25.05
N LYS A 383 -13.16 -29.49 25.42
CA LYS A 383 -13.80 -28.36 24.71
C LYS A 383 -12.82 -27.19 24.62
N GLY A 384 -12.76 -26.52 23.46
CA GLY A 384 -11.88 -25.37 23.25
C GLY A 384 -12.28 -24.16 24.11
N LYS A 385 -11.30 -23.37 24.55
CA LYS A 385 -11.48 -22.16 25.37
C LYS A 385 -11.30 -20.92 24.49
N SER A 386 -12.29 -20.02 24.50
CA SER A 386 -12.20 -18.74 23.79
C SER A 386 -11.26 -17.78 24.52
N ARG A 387 -10.32 -17.18 23.80
CA ARG A 387 -9.31 -16.24 24.34
C ARG A 387 -9.24 -14.98 23.46
N PRO A 388 -9.22 -13.77 24.04
CA PRO A 388 -8.97 -12.55 23.29
C PRO A 388 -7.52 -12.55 22.78
N VAL A 389 -7.30 -11.94 21.62
CA VAL A 389 -5.97 -11.76 21.03
C VAL A 389 -5.60 -10.29 20.87
N VAL A 390 -4.30 -10.03 20.99
CA VAL A 390 -3.71 -8.71 20.87
C VAL A 390 -2.40 -8.80 20.08
N ASP A 391 -2.03 -7.71 19.43
CA ASP A 391 -0.73 -7.61 18.79
C ASP A 391 0.32 -7.12 19.77
N LEU A 392 1.50 -7.74 19.68
CA LEU A 392 2.69 -7.37 20.43
C LEU A 392 3.94 -7.71 19.63
N VAL A 393 5.02 -6.99 19.92
CA VAL A 393 6.34 -7.24 19.33
C VAL A 393 7.17 -8.03 20.34
N VAL A 394 7.68 -9.19 19.95
CA VAL A 394 8.58 -10.02 20.76
C VAL A 394 9.98 -10.01 20.15
N GLY A 395 10.96 -9.52 20.89
CA GLY A 395 12.38 -9.62 20.56
C GLY A 395 12.99 -10.90 21.15
N VAL A 396 13.49 -11.79 20.30
CA VAL A 396 14.18 -13.03 20.69
C VAL A 396 15.55 -13.09 20.01
N GLY A 397 16.62 -13.12 20.80
CA GLY A 397 18.00 -13.23 20.29
C GLY A 397 18.41 -12.09 19.34
N GLY A 398 17.90 -10.87 19.57
CA GLY A 398 18.17 -9.69 18.74
C GLY A 398 17.24 -9.52 17.52
N THR A 399 16.37 -10.49 17.23
CA THR A 399 15.39 -10.41 16.14
C THR A 399 13.99 -10.11 16.69
N GLN A 400 13.27 -9.17 16.07
CA GLN A 400 11.92 -8.79 16.47
C GLN A 400 10.85 -9.50 15.63
N HIS A 401 9.78 -9.95 16.29
CA HIS A 401 8.64 -10.62 15.68
C HIS A 401 7.35 -9.93 16.09
N THR A 402 6.59 -9.42 15.12
CA THR A 402 5.22 -8.92 15.38
C THR A 402 4.26 -10.09 15.36
N VAL A 403 3.62 -10.38 16.49
CA VAL A 403 2.73 -11.54 16.63
C VAL A 403 1.39 -11.14 17.22
N THR A 404 0.34 -11.83 16.77
CA THR A 404 -0.98 -11.79 17.39
C THR A 404 -1.02 -12.85 18.50
N ALA A 405 -0.77 -12.46 19.74
CA ALA A 405 -0.73 -13.38 20.87
C ALA A 405 -2.10 -13.54 21.55
N SER A 406 -2.34 -14.73 22.12
CA SER A 406 -3.53 -14.96 22.96
C SER A 406 -3.29 -14.53 24.41
N ILE A 407 -4.26 -13.84 25.00
CA ILE A 407 -4.22 -13.45 26.42
C ILE A 407 -4.77 -14.60 27.28
N GLU A 408 -4.04 -14.96 28.33
CA GLU A 408 -4.49 -15.91 29.35
C GLU A 408 -4.11 -15.42 30.75
N ASP A 409 -4.94 -15.70 31.75
CA ASP A 409 -4.55 -15.52 33.15
C ASP A 409 -3.60 -16.66 33.54
N ARG A 410 -2.33 -16.30 33.74
CA ARG A 410 -1.22 -17.19 34.10
C ARG A 410 -0.53 -16.72 35.38
N GLY A 411 -1.21 -15.96 36.24
CA GLY A 411 -0.62 -15.44 37.49
C GLY A 411 -0.13 -16.49 38.49
N HIS A 412 -0.30 -17.78 38.19
CA HIS A 412 0.15 -18.94 38.95
C HIS A 412 1.35 -19.67 38.31
N MET A 413 1.89 -19.16 37.20
CA MET A 413 3.02 -19.75 36.46
C MET A 413 4.26 -18.85 36.56
N ASP A 414 5.44 -19.48 36.50
CA ASP A 414 6.73 -18.79 36.60
C ASP A 414 7.11 -18.00 35.32
N TYR A 415 6.44 -18.27 34.19
CA TYR A 415 6.74 -17.63 32.90
C TYR A 415 5.50 -16.92 32.33
N PRO A 416 5.48 -15.58 32.31
CA PRO A 416 4.33 -14.80 31.84
C PRO A 416 4.18 -14.80 30.32
N LEU A 417 5.13 -15.37 29.56
CA LEU A 417 5.07 -15.50 28.10
C LEU A 417 5.40 -16.94 27.66
N LEU A 418 4.61 -17.49 26.74
CA LEU A 418 4.93 -18.72 26.02
C LEU A 418 5.17 -18.42 24.54
N LEU A 419 6.34 -18.80 24.03
CA LEU A 419 6.68 -18.68 22.62
C LEU A 419 6.07 -19.86 21.86
N GLY A 420 5.16 -19.56 20.92
CA GLY A 420 4.57 -20.56 20.04
C GLY A 420 5.35 -20.73 18.74
N ARG A 421 4.87 -21.63 17.89
CA ARG A 421 5.44 -21.89 16.55
C ARG A 421 5.41 -20.68 15.61
N ASP A 422 4.56 -19.70 15.86
CA ASP A 422 4.54 -18.41 15.15
C ASP A 422 5.87 -17.65 15.27
N ILE A 423 6.63 -17.89 16.35
CA ILE A 423 7.99 -17.37 16.55
C ILE A 423 9.00 -18.50 16.36
N LEU A 424 8.79 -19.65 17.01
CA LEU A 424 9.77 -20.74 17.10
C LEU A 424 10.09 -21.41 15.76
N GLN A 425 9.26 -21.25 14.72
CA GLN A 425 9.57 -21.77 13.38
C GLN A 425 10.85 -21.14 12.77
N HIS A 426 11.31 -20.01 13.31
CA HIS A 426 12.52 -19.31 12.87
C HIS A 426 13.78 -19.69 13.67
N TYR A 427 13.65 -20.55 14.68
CA TYR A 427 14.72 -20.84 15.64
C TYR A 427 14.89 -22.35 15.85
N ARG A 428 16.08 -22.76 16.30
CA ARG A 428 16.28 -24.11 16.84
C ARG A 428 16.13 -24.06 18.36
N VAL A 429 15.19 -24.83 18.90
CA VAL A 429 14.99 -24.89 20.36
C VAL A 429 15.98 -25.86 20.98
N ASP A 430 16.86 -25.35 21.85
CA ASP A 430 17.71 -26.15 22.71
C ASP A 430 17.04 -26.36 24.07
N VAL A 431 16.54 -27.58 24.28
CA VAL A 431 15.83 -27.96 25.49
C VAL A 431 16.72 -27.97 26.75
N THR A 432 18.04 -27.92 26.60
CA THR A 432 19.00 -27.93 27.71
C THR A 432 19.36 -26.55 28.20
N ARG A 433 19.15 -25.50 27.38
CA ARG A 433 19.45 -24.11 27.73
C ARG A 433 18.27 -23.47 28.44
N ARG A 434 18.52 -22.88 29.60
CA ARG A 434 17.50 -22.34 30.51
C ARG A 434 18.01 -21.08 31.18
N ALA A 435 17.46 -19.92 30.81
CA ALA A 435 17.86 -18.63 31.37
C ALA A 435 17.49 -18.45 32.87
N ASP A 436 16.60 -19.29 33.39
CA ASP A 436 16.23 -19.32 34.82
C ASP A 436 17.21 -20.13 35.69
N ALA A 437 18.06 -20.98 35.09
CA ALA A 437 19.03 -21.78 35.82
C ALA A 437 20.24 -20.97 36.31
N ASP A 438 20.57 -19.86 35.65
CA ASP A 438 21.67 -18.98 36.04
C ASP A 438 21.34 -18.19 37.33
N GLY A 439 20.05 -17.98 37.65
CA GLY A 439 19.61 -17.33 38.89
C GLY A 439 19.49 -18.26 40.10
N GLU A 440 19.33 -19.57 39.91
CA GLU A 440 19.33 -20.55 41.02
C GLU A 440 20.74 -20.74 41.61
N LEU A 441 21.79 -20.62 40.78
CA LEU A 441 23.18 -20.68 41.24
C LEU A 441 23.58 -19.48 42.10
N GLU A 442 23.10 -18.27 41.77
CA GLU A 442 23.35 -17.07 42.59
C GLU A 442 22.59 -17.12 43.93
N ALA A 443 21.40 -17.72 43.97
CA ALA A 443 20.63 -17.89 45.20
C ALA A 443 21.18 -18.98 46.13
N GLU A 444 21.72 -20.08 45.58
CA GLU A 444 22.40 -21.12 46.38
C GLU A 444 23.77 -20.64 46.92
N GLU A 445 24.47 -19.73 46.23
CA GLU A 445 25.69 -19.10 46.74
C GLU A 445 25.44 -18.08 47.86
N GLU A 446 24.29 -17.39 47.87
CA GLU A 446 23.89 -16.52 48.99
C GLU A 446 23.45 -17.32 50.23
N GLU A 447 22.73 -18.43 50.08
CA GLU A 447 22.36 -19.30 51.23
C GLU A 447 23.57 -20.08 51.80
N ALA A 448 24.55 -20.47 50.97
CA ALA A 448 25.79 -21.10 51.43
C ALA A 448 26.80 -20.11 52.08
N GLY A 449 26.54 -18.80 51.99
CA GLY A 449 27.32 -17.74 52.63
C GLY A 449 26.88 -17.40 54.07
N GLU A 450 25.73 -17.94 54.52
CA GLU A 450 25.16 -17.68 55.86
C GLU A 450 25.09 -18.91 56.80
N GLU A 451 25.70 -20.07 56.47
CA GLU A 451 25.90 -21.21 57.40
C GLU A 451 27.36 -21.52 57.76
#